data_AF-A0A968ERE4-F1
#
_entry.id   AF-A0A968ERE4-F1
#
_cell.length_a   1.000
_cell.length_b   1.000
_cell.length_c   1.000
_cell.angle_alpha   90.00
_cell.angle_beta   90.00
_cell.angle_gamma   90.00
#
_symmetry.space_group_name_H-M   'P 1'
#
loop_
_entity.id
_entity.type
_entity.pdbx_description
1 polymer ?
#
loop_
_entity_poly.entity_id
_entity_poly.type
_entity_poly.pdbx_seq_one_letter_code
_entity_poly.pdbx_strand_id
1 'polypeptide(L)'
;VPLESLIGPAVVLDITEKTRDDRDYRLAPDDVLAWEAEHGRIPEGSIVLLRTGWDRFWPDARTYLGTAERGEVAAENLHFPSYGVEAAR
;
A
#
# COMPACT_ATOMS: atom_id res chain seq x y z
N VAL A 1 -21.54 -4.27 -7.69
CA VAL A 1 -20.23 -4.87 -8.00
C VAL A 1 -20.47 -6.35 -8.25
N PRO A 2 -20.05 -6.91 -9.40
CA PRO A 2 -20.19 -8.33 -9.73
C PRO A 2 -19.39 -9.23 -8.77
N LEU A 3 -19.87 -10.45 -8.47
CA LEU A 3 -19.21 -11.33 -7.49
C LEU A 3 -17.84 -11.80 -7.99
N GLU A 4 -17.74 -12.03 -9.28
CA GLU A 4 -16.52 -12.49 -9.95
C GLU A 4 -15.37 -11.48 -9.78
N SER A 5 -15.68 -10.18 -9.62
CA SER A 5 -14.68 -9.14 -9.39
C SER A 5 -14.09 -9.13 -7.97
N LEU A 6 -14.60 -9.97 -7.06
CA LEU A 6 -14.12 -10.07 -5.68
C LEU A 6 -13.11 -11.23 -5.50
N ILE A 7 -12.86 -12.02 -6.55
CA ILE A 7 -12.00 -13.20 -6.50
C ILE A 7 -11.07 -13.19 -7.72
N GLY A 8 -9.77 -13.33 -7.49
CA GLY A 8 -8.79 -13.36 -8.57
C GLY A 8 -7.41 -13.78 -8.08
N PRO A 9 -6.45 -13.97 -8.99
CA PRO A 9 -5.05 -14.12 -8.63
C PRO A 9 -4.58 -12.89 -7.86
N ALA A 10 -3.64 -13.06 -6.94
CA ALA A 10 -3.10 -11.94 -6.17
C ALA A 10 -1.57 -11.99 -6.14
N VAL A 11 -0.97 -10.80 -6.16
CA VAL A 11 0.47 -10.60 -5.96
C VAL A 11 0.68 -9.74 -4.72
N VAL A 12 1.78 -9.97 -4.01
CA VAL A 12 2.15 -9.19 -2.82
C VAL A 12 3.43 -8.43 -3.12
N LEU A 13 3.33 -7.10 -3.15
CA LEU A 13 4.47 -6.21 -3.21
C LEU A 13 4.90 -5.88 -1.78
N ASP A 14 6.06 -6.37 -1.36
CA ASP A 14 6.60 -6.10 -0.03
C ASP A 14 7.54 -4.89 -0.07
N ILE A 15 7.09 -3.80 0.57
CA ILE A 15 7.87 -2.57 0.73
C ILE A 15 8.16 -2.28 2.21
N THR A 16 8.02 -3.27 3.09
CA THR A 16 8.16 -3.12 4.55
C THR A 16 9.48 -2.46 4.97
N GLU A 17 10.57 -2.75 4.27
CA GLU A 17 11.88 -2.13 4.55
C GLU A 17 11.91 -0.64 4.15
N LYS A 18 11.19 -0.25 3.09
CA LYS A 18 11.16 1.13 2.58
C LYS A 18 10.28 2.02 3.44
N THR A 19 9.21 1.46 3.99
CA THR A 19 8.28 2.15 4.91
C THR A 19 8.79 2.22 6.34
N ARG A 20 9.91 1.56 6.66
CA ARG A 20 10.43 1.45 8.03
C ARG A 20 10.79 2.81 8.60
N ASP A 21 11.47 3.64 7.80
CA ASP A 21 11.98 4.96 8.19
C ASP A 21 11.22 6.11 7.48
N ASP A 22 10.33 5.79 6.54
CA ASP A 22 9.48 6.75 5.83
C ASP A 22 8.00 6.36 5.93
N ARG A 23 7.27 7.08 6.79
CA ARG A 23 5.84 6.91 6.98
C ARG A 23 5.01 7.28 5.77
N ASP A 24 5.50 8.20 4.94
CA ASP A 24 4.76 8.72 3.79
C ASP A 24 5.20 8.06 2.48
N TYR A 25 6.01 6.99 2.56
CA TYR A 25 6.51 6.27 1.42
C TYR A 25 5.36 5.81 0.53
N ARG A 26 5.51 6.05 -0.77
CA ARG A 26 4.54 5.67 -1.80
C ARG A 26 5.19 4.66 -2.72
N LEU A 27 4.48 3.57 -2.99
CA LEU A 27 4.90 2.57 -3.98
C LEU A 27 5.29 3.29 -5.29
N ALA A 28 6.53 3.11 -5.72
CA ALA A 28 7.07 3.68 -6.94
C ALA A 28 7.01 2.66 -8.09
N PRO A 29 7.00 3.11 -9.36
CA PRO A 29 7.08 2.21 -10.51
C PRO A 29 8.30 1.27 -10.45
N ASP A 30 9.43 1.76 -9.95
CA ASP A 30 10.66 0.97 -9.79
C ASP A 30 10.48 -0.21 -8.82
N ASP A 31 9.62 -0.09 -7.81
CA ASP A 31 9.31 -1.18 -6.89
C ASP A 31 8.58 -2.32 -7.60
N VAL A 32 7.64 -1.96 -8.48
CA VAL A 32 6.88 -2.90 -9.30
C VAL A 32 7.81 -3.60 -10.28
N LEU A 33 8.66 -2.84 -10.97
CA LEU A 33 9.63 -3.38 -11.92
C LEU A 33 10.64 -4.31 -11.24
N ALA A 34 11.12 -3.96 -10.05
CA ALA A 34 12.01 -4.80 -9.28
C ALA A 34 11.34 -6.13 -8.88
N TRP A 35 10.07 -6.06 -8.45
CA TRP A 35 9.30 -7.26 -8.13
C TRP A 35 9.08 -8.14 -9.37
N GLU A 36 8.72 -7.55 -10.50
CA GLU A 36 8.52 -8.27 -11.77
C GLU A 36 9.80 -8.90 -12.31
N ALA A 37 10.96 -8.28 -12.08
CA ALA A 37 12.26 -8.83 -12.46
C ALA A 37 12.59 -10.12 -11.68
N GLU A 38 12.13 -10.24 -10.44
CA GLU A 38 12.35 -11.40 -9.58
C GLU A 38 11.28 -12.49 -9.75
N HIS A 39 10.01 -12.10 -9.87
CA HIS A 39 8.87 -13.02 -9.83
C HIS A 39 8.23 -13.26 -11.22
N GLY A 40 8.64 -12.49 -12.22
CA GLY A 40 7.97 -12.42 -13.51
C GLY A 40 6.90 -11.33 -13.55
N ARG A 41 6.45 -11.04 -14.77
CA ARG A 41 5.44 -10.00 -15.02
C ARG A 41 4.14 -10.28 -14.25
N ILE A 42 3.55 -9.24 -13.65
CA ILE A 42 2.26 -9.35 -12.97
C ILE A 42 1.18 -9.73 -13.99
N PRO A 43 0.45 -10.84 -13.78
CA PRO A 43 -0.61 -11.23 -14.69
C PRO A 43 -1.75 -10.21 -14.73
N GLU A 44 -2.32 -9.99 -15.91
CA GLU A 44 -3.52 -9.15 -16.07
C GLU A 44 -4.68 -9.67 -15.20
N GLY A 45 -5.41 -8.75 -14.57
CA GLY A 45 -6.52 -9.09 -13.66
C GLY A 45 -6.09 -9.53 -12.26
N SER A 46 -4.81 -9.40 -11.90
CA SER A 46 -4.33 -9.69 -10.55
C SER A 46 -4.71 -8.59 -9.56
N ILE A 47 -5.06 -9.02 -8.35
CA ILE A 47 -5.18 -8.16 -7.18
C ILE A 47 -3.76 -7.87 -6.66
N VAL A 48 -3.39 -6.59 -6.61
CA VAL A 48 -2.11 -6.17 -6.05
C VAL A 48 -2.31 -5.82 -4.57
N LEU A 49 -1.64 -6.57 -3.70
CA LEU A 49 -1.62 -6.32 -2.26
C LEU A 49 -0.28 -5.68 -1.88
N LEU A 50 -0.33 -4.55 -1.19
CA LEU A 50 0.87 -3.84 -0.72
C LEU A 50 1.14 -4.19 0.74
N ARG A 51 2.23 -4.89 1.00
CA ARG A 51 2.71 -5.20 2.35
C ARG A 51 3.69 -4.12 2.79
N THR A 52 3.26 -3.34 3.78
CA THR A 52 3.99 -2.18 4.32
C THR A 52 4.53 -2.40 5.73
N GLY A 53 4.11 -3.49 6.40
CA GLY A 53 4.35 -3.73 7.82
C GLY A 53 3.71 -2.69 8.76
N TRP A 54 2.81 -1.85 8.25
CA TRP A 54 2.19 -0.75 9.01
C TRP A 54 1.15 -1.24 10.04
N ASP A 55 0.67 -2.47 9.88
CA ASP A 55 -0.26 -3.15 10.78
C ASP A 55 0.27 -3.23 12.22
N ARG A 56 1.60 -3.21 12.42
CA ARG A 56 2.24 -3.18 13.74
C ARG A 56 1.82 -1.99 14.62
N PHE A 57 1.32 -0.91 14.02
CA PHE A 57 0.87 0.28 14.76
C PHE A 57 -0.61 0.21 15.17
N TRP A 58 -1.37 -0.77 14.68
CA TRP A 58 -2.73 -0.99 15.13
C TRP A 58 -2.76 -1.53 16.57
N PRO A 59 -3.69 -1.08 17.45
CA PRO A 59 -4.82 -0.17 17.21
C PRO A 59 -4.55 1.31 17.57
N ASP A 60 -3.30 1.74 17.71
CA ASP A 60 -2.98 3.14 18.05
C ASP A 60 -3.26 4.07 16.86
N ALA A 61 -4.41 4.76 16.91
CA ALA A 61 -4.84 5.63 15.83
C ALA A 61 -3.84 6.75 15.50
N ARG A 62 -3.18 7.34 16.52
CA ARG A 62 -2.22 8.44 16.29
C ARG A 62 -1.02 7.96 15.49
N THR A 63 -0.51 6.78 15.82
CA THR A 63 0.68 6.22 15.19
C THR A 63 0.34 5.62 13.83
N TYR A 64 -0.80 4.93 13.73
CA TYR A 64 -1.26 4.27 12.51
C TYR A 64 -1.72 5.26 11.43
N LEU A 65 -2.51 6.29 11.80
CA LEU A 65 -3.06 7.27 10.86
C LEU A 65 -2.26 8.57 10.79
N GLY A 66 -1.39 8.83 11.75
CA GLY A 66 -0.74 10.14 11.94
C GLY A 66 -1.54 11.12 12.80
N THR A 67 -2.79 10.81 13.13
CA THR A 67 -3.67 11.64 13.97
C THR A 67 -4.70 10.80 14.73
N ALA A 68 -5.19 11.31 15.88
CA ALA A 68 -6.36 10.75 16.57
C ALA A 68 -7.66 11.45 16.20
N GLU A 69 -7.59 12.54 15.44
CA GLU A 69 -8.74 13.29 14.99
C GLU A 69 -9.59 12.47 14.03
N ARG A 70 -10.87 12.83 13.91
CA ARG A 70 -11.85 12.14 13.06
C ARG A 70 -12.63 13.13 12.22
N GLY A 71 -13.20 12.65 11.12
CA GLY A 71 -13.95 13.49 10.19
C GLY A 71 -13.02 14.27 9.25
N GLU A 72 -13.55 15.30 8.60
CA GLU A 72 -12.84 16.04 7.54
C GLU A 72 -11.53 16.67 8.04
N VAL A 73 -11.48 17.13 9.30
CA VAL A 73 -10.28 17.71 9.92
C VAL A 73 -9.08 16.74 10.00
N ALA A 74 -9.35 15.44 10.00
CA ALA A 74 -8.29 14.43 10.05
C ALA A 74 -7.57 14.26 8.71
N ALA A 75 -8.23 14.58 7.59
CA ALA A 75 -7.76 14.25 6.24
C ALA A 75 -6.41 14.90 5.90
N GLU A 76 -6.19 16.14 6.36
CA GLU A 76 -4.93 16.87 6.15
C GLU A 76 -3.76 16.33 6.98
N ASN A 77 -4.06 15.56 8.04
CA ASN A 77 -3.10 15.02 8.99
C ASN A 77 -2.88 13.51 8.82
N LEU A 78 -3.40 12.91 7.73
CA LEU A 78 -3.22 11.50 7.44
C LEU A 78 -1.83 11.23 6.88
N HIS A 79 -1.10 10.35 7.56
CA HIS A 79 0.24 9.95 7.18
C HIS A 79 0.43 8.45 7.38
N PHE A 80 0.53 7.72 6.27
CA PHE A 80 0.81 6.29 6.23
C PHE A 80 1.22 5.89 4.81
N PRO A 81 1.93 4.76 4.65
CA PRO A 81 2.38 4.33 3.33
C PRO A 81 1.22 4.03 2.40
N SER A 82 1.40 4.29 1.11
CA SER A 82 0.31 4.18 0.13
C SER A 82 0.80 3.81 -1.28
N TYR A 83 -0.13 3.67 -2.22
CA TYR A 83 0.21 3.53 -3.63
C TYR A 83 0.60 4.90 -4.21
N GLY A 84 1.74 4.97 -4.89
CA GLY A 84 2.08 6.15 -5.69
C GLY A 84 1.20 6.24 -6.92
N VAL A 85 0.83 7.45 -7.31
CA VAL A 85 -0.02 7.70 -8.49
C VAL A 85 0.60 7.10 -9.75
N GLU A 86 1.93 7.18 -9.88
CA GLU A 86 2.64 6.67 -11.06
C GLU A 86 2.67 5.13 -11.09
N ALA A 87 2.74 4.47 -9.94
CA ALA A 87 2.71 3.02 -9.86
C ALA A 87 1.30 2.42 -10.07
N ALA A 88 0.25 3.24 -9.88
CA ALA A 88 -1.14 2.82 -9.98
C ALA A 88 -1.82 3.16 -11.32
N ARG A 89 -1.07 3.69 -12.30
CA ARG A 89 -1.54 4.01 -13.66
C ARG A 89 -1.29 2.88 -14.62
#